data_AF-A0A534T9U8-F1
#
_entry.id   AF-A0A534T9U8-F1
#
_cell.length_a   1.000
_cell.length_b   1.000
_cell.length_c   1.000
_cell.angle_alpha   90.00
_cell.angle_beta   90.00
_cell.angle_gamma   90.00
#
_symmetry.space_group_name_H-M   'P 1'
#
loop_
_entity.id
_entity.type
_entity.pdbx_description
1 polymer ?
#
loop_
_entity_poly.entity_id
_entity_poly.type
_entity_poly.pdbx_seq_one_letter_code
_entity_poly.pdbx_strand_id
1 'polypeptide(L)'
;WRDGRFAFQSEASQLVTPLLGLHPGARMLDVCAAPGGKSGHAAARVGNAGLVVALDRRLVGVQRIRNETTRLGARLVALVG
;
A
#
# COMPACT_ATOMS: atom_id res chain seq x y z
N TRP A 1 -4.95 -4.31 -15.65
CA TRP A 1 -3.74 -4.36 -14.82
C TRP A 1 -2.73 -3.32 -15.27
N ARG A 2 -2.21 -3.33 -16.51
CA ARG A 2 -1.18 -2.35 -16.96
C ARG A 2 -1.52 -0.89 -16.63
N ASP A 3 -2.76 -0.46 -16.91
CA ASP A 3 -3.20 0.93 -16.71
C ASP A 3 -3.55 1.30 -15.25
N GLY A 4 -3.10 0.52 -14.26
CA GLY A 4 -3.33 0.87 -12.84
C GLY A 4 -4.74 0.66 -12.30
N ARG A 5 -5.73 0.37 -13.17
CA ARG A 5 -7.16 0.26 -12.80
C ARG A 5 -7.49 -0.81 -11.77
N PHE A 6 -6.63 -1.83 -11.61
CA PHE A 6 -6.78 -2.89 -10.63
C PHE A 6 -5.43 -3.60 -10.35
N ALA A 7 -5.36 -4.32 -9.23
CA ALA A 7 -4.28 -5.25 -8.87
C ALA A 7 -4.87 -6.61 -8.48
N PHE A 8 -4.14 -7.68 -8.77
CA PHE A 8 -4.51 -9.01 -8.31
C PHE A 8 -4.09 -9.18 -6.85
N GLN A 9 -5.02 -9.61 -6.00
CA GLN A 9 -4.78 -9.96 -4.61
C GLN A 9 -5.67 -11.11 -4.18
N SER A 10 -5.21 -11.91 -3.23
CA SER A 10 -6.07 -12.89 -2.57
C SER A 10 -7.16 -12.18 -1.77
N GLU A 11 -8.31 -12.83 -1.64
CA GLU A 11 -9.43 -12.36 -0.81
C GLU A 11 -8.98 -11.99 0.61
N ALA A 12 -8.22 -12.90 1.26
CA ALA A 12 -7.67 -12.66 2.59
C ALA A 12 -6.82 -11.37 2.66
N SER A 13 -6.05 -11.06 1.61
CA SER A 13 -5.27 -9.82 1.58
C SER A 13 -6.13 -8.56 1.42
N GLN A 14 -7.24 -8.66 0.70
CA GLN A 14 -8.16 -7.55 0.50
C GLN A 14 -8.92 -7.19 1.78
N LEU A 15 -9.24 -8.19 2.61
CA LEU A 15 -9.99 -8.02 3.86
C LEU A 15 -9.20 -7.30 4.97
N VAL A 16 -7.86 -7.34 4.95
CA VAL A 16 -7.03 -6.70 6.00
C VAL A 16 -7.33 -5.21 6.14
N THR A 17 -7.32 -4.47 5.03
CA THR A 17 -7.43 -3.00 5.04
C THR A 17 -8.79 -2.50 5.57
N PRO A 18 -9.95 -3.09 5.19
CA PRO A 18 -11.24 -2.79 5.81
C PRO A 18 -11.31 -3.12 7.31
N LEU A 19 -10.75 -4.26 7.73
CA LEU A 19 -10.79 -4.72 9.12
C LEU A 19 -9.96 -3.84 10.08
N LEU A 20 -8.93 -3.16 9.56
CA LEU A 20 -8.15 -2.19 10.33
C LEU A 20 -8.92 -0.90 10.69
N GLY A 21 -10.16 -0.72 10.21
CA GLY A 21 -10.96 0.46 10.54
C GLY A 21 -10.40 1.76 9.99
N LEU A 22 -9.57 1.69 8.93
CA LEU A 22 -8.97 2.88 8.32
C LEU A 22 -10.06 3.80 7.79
N HIS A 23 -10.04 5.04 8.27
CA HIS A 23 -10.88 6.16 7.81
C HIS A 23 -10.04 7.15 7.00
N PRO A 24 -10.66 8.03 6.19
CA PRO A 24 -9.95 9.13 5.56
C PRO A 24 -9.15 9.94 6.58
N GLY A 25 -7.90 10.29 6.25
CA GLY A 25 -6.99 10.98 7.16
C GLY A 25 -6.23 10.08 8.13
N ALA A 26 -6.53 8.78 8.21
CA ALA A 26 -5.82 7.87 9.11
C ALA A 26 -4.35 7.70 8.72
N ARG A 27 -3.53 7.29 9.70
CA ARG A 27 -2.11 6.99 9.54
C ARG A 27 -1.88 5.49 9.73
N MET A 28 -1.14 4.86 8.82
CA MET A 28 -0.84 3.44 8.85
C MET A 28 0.66 3.19 8.64
N LEU A 29 1.21 2.23 9.39
CA LEU A 29 2.53 1.66 9.17
C LEU A 29 2.39 0.21 8.73
N ASP A 30 2.96 -0.13 7.58
CA ASP A 30 3.06 -1.49 7.04
C ASP A 30 4.52 -1.92 7.09
N VAL A 31 4.87 -2.79 8.04
CA VAL A 31 6.29 -3.14 8.33
C VAL A 31 6.90 -4.17 7.38
N CYS A 32 6.06 -4.86 6.59
CA CYS A 32 6.47 -5.93 5.67
C CYS A 32 5.69 -5.81 4.37
N ALA A 33 5.88 -4.68 3.69
CA ALA A 33 4.94 -4.20 2.70
C ALA A 33 5.09 -4.82 1.31
N ALA A 34 6.24 -5.38 0.93
CA ALA A 34 6.43 -5.85 -0.45
C ALA A 34 5.46 -7.02 -0.78
N PRO A 35 4.83 -7.02 -1.97
CA PRO A 35 5.08 -6.14 -3.12
C PRO A 35 4.32 -4.80 -3.14
N GLY A 36 3.55 -4.47 -2.09
CA GLY A 36 2.88 -3.17 -1.95
C GLY A 36 1.35 -3.19 -2.11
N GLY A 37 0.75 -4.35 -2.32
CA GLY A 37 -0.69 -4.47 -2.57
C GLY A 37 -1.58 -3.97 -1.40
N LYS A 38 -1.25 -4.36 -0.17
CA LYS A 38 -2.00 -3.92 1.03
C LYS A 38 -1.77 -2.45 1.32
N SER A 39 -0.54 -1.98 1.18
CA SER A 39 -0.17 -0.58 1.38
C SER A 39 -0.86 0.33 0.35
N GLY A 40 -0.95 -0.10 -0.91
CA GLY A 40 -1.70 0.59 -1.96
C GLY A 40 -3.20 0.64 -1.67
N HIS A 41 -3.79 -0.47 -1.21
CA HIS A 41 -5.19 -0.51 -0.79
C HIS A 41 -5.44 0.42 0.42
N ALA A 42 -4.53 0.44 1.39
CA ALA A 42 -4.60 1.35 2.52
C ALA A 42 -4.51 2.81 2.10
N ALA A 43 -3.61 3.14 1.17
CA ALA A 43 -3.46 4.51 0.64
C ALA A 43 -4.76 5.00 -0.02
N ALA A 44 -5.45 4.14 -0.77
CA ALA A 44 -6.74 4.47 -1.36
C ALA A 44 -7.81 4.76 -0.29
N ARG A 45 -7.76 4.05 0.84
CA ARG A 45 -8.76 4.16 1.92
C ARG A 45 -8.54 5.38 2.83
N VAL A 46 -7.27 5.70 3.15
CA VAL A 46 -6.94 6.89 3.96
C VAL A 46 -6.99 8.18 3.16
N GLY A 47 -6.89 8.10 1.83
CA GLY A 47 -7.00 9.24 0.92
C GLY A 47 -5.87 10.26 1.08
N ASN A 48 -6.04 11.42 0.43
CA ASN A 48 -4.99 12.45 0.35
C ASN A 48 -4.64 13.13 1.68
N ALA A 49 -5.55 13.07 2.66
CA ALA A 49 -5.33 13.61 4.00
C ALA A 49 -4.60 12.61 4.93
N GLY A 50 -4.50 11.35 4.53
CA GLY A 50 -3.87 10.29 5.31
C GLY A 50 -2.40 10.08 5.00
N LEU A 51 -1.78 9.18 5.77
CA LEU A 51 -0.38 8.78 5.56
C LEU A 51 -0.24 7.27 5.68
N VAL A 52 0.32 6.66 4.63
CA VAL A 52 0.79 5.27 4.69
C VAL A 52 2.31 5.26 4.61
N VAL A 53 2.96 4.61 5.57
CA VAL A 53 4.39 4.30 5.52
C VAL A 53 4.53 2.80 5.29
N ALA A 54 5.23 2.44 4.23
CA ALA A 54 5.47 1.06 3.80
C ALA A 54 6.96 0.74 3.93
N LEU A 55 7.29 -0.26 4.73
CA LEU A 55 8.66 -0.71 4.97
C LEU A 55 8.89 -2.08 4.34
N ASP A 56 10.10 -2.29 3.86
CA ASP A 56 10.61 -3.63 3.58
C ASP A 56 12.11 -3.66 3.88
N ARG A 57 12.57 -4.77 4.45
CA ARG A 57 13.97 -4.94 4.83
C ARG A 57 14.94 -4.93 3.65
N ARG A 58 14.45 -5.14 2.43
CA ARG A 58 15.28 -5.20 1.22
C ARG A 58 14.93 -4.06 0.27
N LEU A 59 15.97 -3.41 -0.27
CA LEU A 59 15.82 -2.40 -1.32
C LEU A 59 14.96 -2.87 -2.50
N VAL A 60 15.12 -4.13 -2.93
CA VAL A 60 14.30 -4.73 -3.99
C VAL A 60 12.81 -4.80 -3.62
N GLY A 61 12.49 -5.01 -2.34
CA GLY A 61 11.12 -4.99 -1.84
C GLY A 61 10.53 -3.59 -1.91
N VAL A 62 11.29 -2.59 -1.45
CA VAL A 62 10.92 -1.16 -1.55
C VAL A 62 10.70 -0.71 -3.00
N GLN A 63 11.55 -1.15 -3.93
CA GLN A 63 11.37 -0.88 -5.36
C GLN A 63 10.07 -1.50 -5.90
N ARG A 64 9.73 -2.73 -5.51
CA ARG A 64 8.45 -3.37 -5.89
C ARG A 64 7.25 -2.59 -5.36
N ILE A 65 7.30 -2.15 -4.09
CA ILE A 65 6.27 -1.30 -3.49
C ILE A 65 6.08 -0.04 -4.32
N ARG A 66 7.16 0.70 -4.59
CA ARG A 66 7.12 1.96 -5.37
C ARG A 66 6.55 1.75 -6.76
N ASN A 67 6.99 0.70 -7.47
CA ASN A 67 6.53 0.42 -8.82
C ASN A 67 5.03 0.11 -8.85
N GLU A 68 4.58 -0.75 -7.94
CA GLU A 68 3.17 -1.15 -7.87
C GLU A 68 2.26 0.00 -7.43
N THR A 69 2.68 0.77 -6.43
CA THR A 69 1.87 1.90 -5.93
C THR A 69 1.83 3.05 -6.92
N THR A 70 2.93 3.29 -7.65
CA THR A 70 2.95 4.27 -8.76
C THR A 70 2.00 3.84 -9.88
N ARG A 71 2.05 2.55 -10.28
CA ARG A 71 1.11 2.00 -11.26
C ARG A 71 -0.34 2.18 -10.82
N LEU A 72 -0.63 1.96 -9.54
CA LEU A 72 -1.97 2.10 -8.95
C LEU A 72 -2.39 3.56 -8.67
N GLY A 73 -1.50 4.55 -8.82
CA GLY A 73 -1.77 5.94 -8.44
C GLY A 73 -1.90 6.15 -6.92
N ALA A 74 -1.39 5.22 -6.11
CA ALA A 74 -1.47 5.26 -4.66
C ALA A 74 -0.33 6.11 -4.06
N ARG A 75 -0.69 7.10 -3.24
CA ARG A 75 0.28 7.98 -2.54
C ARG A 75 0.66 7.41 -1.18
N LEU A 76 1.93 7.03 -1.03
CA LEU A 76 2.50 6.56 0.24
C LEU A 76 4.01 6.83 0.31
N VAL A 77 4.60 6.63 1.50
CA VAL A 77 6.04 6.72 1.73
C VAL A 77 6.62 5.31 1.81
N ALA A 78 7.60 4.98 0.95
CA ALA A 78 8.24 3.66 0.92
C ALA A 78 9.73 3.77 1.30
N LEU A 79 10.13 3.06 2.36
CA LEU A 79 11.47 3.12 2.98
C LEU A 79 12.02 1.72 3.24
N VAL A 80 13.35 1.60 3.30
CA VAL A 80 13.99 0.41 3.87
C VAL A 80 13.97 0.56 5.39
N GLY A 81 13.53 -0.50 6.08
CA GLY A 81 13.39 -0.53 7.53
C GLY A 81 13.43 -1.94 8.09
#